data_AF-A0A914YNB6-F1
#
_entry.id   AF-A0A914YNB6-F1
#
_cell.length_a   1.000
_cell.length_b   1.000
_cell.length_c   1.000
_cell.angle_alpha   90.00
_cell.angle_beta   90.00
_cell.angle_gamma   90.00
#
_symmetry.space_group_name_H-M   'P 1'
#
loop_
_entity.id
_entity.type
_entity.pdbx_description
1 polymer ?
#
loop_
_entity_poly.entity_id
_entity_poly.type
_entity_poly.pdbx_seq_one_letter_code
_entity_poly.pdbx_strand_id
1 'polypeptide(L)'
;MKGIEIVPEAGGTGLVQVVSSDAGRVLQVLDDPENGTTVVIQHSGQVTAIYGRLNESEVQVNDWVEAGDAVGSLKETGNDQPATLYFAVKEGEQYVDPAEVVALD
;
A
#
# COMPACT_ATOMS: atom_id res chain seq x y z
N MET A 1 8.72 -7.46 8.45
CA MET A 1 8.12 -6.10 8.47
C MET A 1 6.71 -6.25 9.02
N LYS A 2 6.29 -5.47 10.02
CA LYS A 2 4.90 -5.54 10.52
C LYS A 2 4.02 -4.76 9.56
N GLY A 3 3.17 -5.46 8.83
CA GLY A 3 2.18 -4.89 7.91
C GLY A 3 0.93 -5.75 7.96
N ILE A 4 -0.19 -5.20 7.48
CA ILE A 4 -1.45 -5.90 7.37
C ILE A 4 -1.68 -6.33 5.92
N GLU A 5 -2.34 -7.47 5.75
CA GLU A 5 -2.85 -7.88 4.44
C GLU A 5 -4.32 -7.48 4.35
N ILE A 6 -4.64 -6.66 3.36
CA ILE A 6 -5.99 -6.18 3.10
C ILE A 6 -6.53 -6.94 1.88
N VAL A 7 -7.58 -7.72 2.09
CA VAL A 7 -8.38 -8.30 1.01
C VAL A 7 -9.42 -7.26 0.62
N PRO A 8 -9.41 -6.73 -0.62
CA PRO A 8 -10.44 -5.81 -1.07
C PRO A 8 -11.78 -6.55 -1.18
N GLU A 9 -12.86 -5.95 -0.68
CA GLU A 9 -14.22 -6.49 -0.82
C GLU A 9 -14.78 -6.39 -2.26
N ALA A 10 -13.94 -6.07 -3.24
CA ALA A 10 -14.36 -5.92 -4.63
C ALA A 10 -14.78 -7.29 -5.20
N GLY A 11 -16.08 -7.57 -5.15
CA GLY A 11 -16.68 -8.80 -5.67
C GLY A 11 -16.76 -8.83 -7.20
N GLY A 12 -15.62 -8.85 -7.90
CA GLY A 12 -15.60 -8.99 -9.36
C GLY A 12 -14.20 -8.99 -9.98
N THR A 13 -14.12 -9.48 -11.23
CA THR A 13 -12.90 -9.69 -12.04
C THR A 13 -12.23 -8.39 -12.53
N GLY A 14 -12.11 -7.38 -11.68
CA GLY A 14 -11.63 -6.04 -12.01
C GLY A 14 -10.26 -5.71 -11.43
N LEU A 15 -9.68 -4.61 -11.92
CA LEU A 15 -8.60 -3.93 -11.22
C LEU A 15 -9.18 -3.20 -10.01
N VAL A 16 -8.56 -3.36 -8.85
CA VAL A 16 -8.91 -2.61 -7.63
C VAL A 16 -7.88 -1.51 -7.46
N GLN A 17 -8.31 -0.26 -7.52
CA GLN A 17 -7.41 0.87 -7.33
C GLN A 17 -6.97 0.99 -5.87
N VAL A 18 -5.68 1.22 -5.67
CA VAL A 18 -5.07 1.53 -4.38
C VAL A 18 -4.71 3.02 -4.38
N VAL A 19 -5.15 3.71 -3.33
CA VAL A 19 -4.96 5.15 -3.19
C VAL A 19 -4.05 5.48 -2.02
N SER A 20 -3.44 6.66 -2.05
CA SER A 20 -2.57 7.17 -1.00
C SER A 20 -3.37 7.47 0.26
N SER A 21 -2.89 7.00 1.41
CA SER A 21 -3.55 7.22 2.70
C SER A 21 -3.47 8.67 3.19
N ASP A 22 -2.45 9.41 2.76
CA ASP A 22 -2.23 10.83 3.12
C ASP A 22 -1.40 11.54 2.03
N ALA A 23 -1.24 12.85 2.12
CA ALA A 23 -0.32 13.58 1.27
C ALA A 23 1.14 13.17 1.55
N GLY A 24 1.98 13.09 0.51
CA GLY A 24 3.35 12.64 0.68
C GLY A 24 4.18 12.66 -0.59
N ARG A 25 5.44 12.24 -0.45
CA ARG A 25 6.39 12.09 -1.55
C ARG A 25 6.77 10.63 -1.75
N VAL A 26 6.70 10.16 -2.97
CA VAL A 26 7.12 8.81 -3.34
C VAL A 26 8.64 8.70 -3.19
N LEU A 27 9.09 7.84 -2.29
CA LEU A 27 10.50 7.56 -2.04
C LEU A 27 11.03 6.44 -2.95
N GLN A 28 10.20 5.44 -3.22
CA GLN A 28 10.62 4.24 -3.92
C GLN A 28 9.47 3.59 -4.67
N VAL A 29 9.80 3.05 -5.85
CA VAL A 29 8.96 2.13 -6.61
C VAL A 29 9.85 0.94 -6.95
N LEU A 30 9.50 -0.24 -6.43
CA LEU A 30 10.20 -1.50 -6.67
C LEU A 30 9.29 -2.41 -7.48
N ASP A 31 9.74 -2.82 -8.65
CA ASP A 31 9.04 -3.82 -9.45
C ASP A 31 9.70 -5.19 -9.24
N ASP A 32 8.91 -6.16 -8.78
CA ASP A 32 9.33 -7.54 -8.62
C ASP A 32 8.36 -8.44 -9.44
N PRO A 33 8.85 -9.13 -10.49
CA PRO A 33 8.00 -9.98 -11.32
C PRO A 33 7.31 -11.13 -10.57
N GLU A 34 7.86 -11.57 -9.44
CA GLU A 34 7.31 -12.64 -8.61
C GLU A 34 6.42 -12.10 -7.48
N ASN A 35 6.76 -10.95 -6.90
CA ASN A 35 6.09 -10.39 -5.71
C ASN A 35 5.17 -9.18 -5.98
N GLY A 36 5.13 -8.68 -7.22
CA GLY A 36 4.41 -7.49 -7.62
C GLY A 36 5.17 -6.19 -7.33
N THR A 37 4.55 -5.06 -7.65
CA THR A 37 5.11 -3.74 -7.43
C THR A 37 4.93 -3.30 -5.96
N THR A 38 5.94 -2.65 -5.40
CA THR A 38 5.91 -2.01 -4.08
C THR A 38 6.19 -0.52 -4.21
N VAL A 39 5.31 0.31 -3.68
CA VAL A 39 5.48 1.76 -3.60
C VAL A 39 5.69 2.18 -2.14
N VAL A 40 6.68 3.04 -1.89
CA VAL A 40 6.98 3.59 -0.58
C VAL A 40 6.79 5.10 -0.61
N ILE A 41 5.95 5.63 0.28
CA ILE A 41 5.60 7.06 0.34
C ILE A 41 5.97 7.61 1.71
N GLN A 42 6.72 8.71 1.72
CA GLN A 42 6.95 9.51 2.92
C GLN A 42 5.79 10.49 3.08
N HIS A 43 4.96 10.24 4.07
CA HIS A 43 3.93 11.18 4.52
C HIS A 43 4.51 12.18 5.51
N SER A 44 3.65 13.14 5.90
CA SER A 44 3.94 14.10 6.95
C SER A 44 4.27 13.39 8.29
N GLY A 45 4.99 14.06 9.20
CA GLY A 45 5.18 13.54 10.56
C GLY A 45 6.13 12.34 10.72
N GLN A 46 7.12 12.16 9.84
CA GLN A 46 8.06 11.00 9.85
C GLN A 46 7.37 9.64 9.59
N VAL A 47 6.17 9.68 9.01
CA VAL A 47 5.38 8.49 8.68
C VAL A 47 5.72 8.01 7.28
N THR A 48 6.13 6.76 7.13
CA THR A 48 6.35 6.12 5.83
C THR A 48 5.30 5.02 5.62
N ALA A 49 4.55 5.09 4.53
CA ALA A 49 3.63 4.04 4.11
C ALA A 49 4.25 3.17 3.02
N ILE A 50 3.94 1.88 3.05
CA ILE A 50 4.38 0.87 2.09
C ILE A 50 3.12 0.22 1.50
N TYR A 51 3.00 0.28 0.18
CA TYR A 51 1.93 -0.32 -0.62
C TYR A 51 2.55 -1.43 -1.46
N GLY A 52 2.44 -2.68 -1.02
CA GLY A 52 3.06 -3.84 -1.67
C GLY A 52 2.05 -4.78 -2.33
N ARG A 53 2.56 -5.70 -3.15
CA ARG A 53 1.78 -6.67 -3.93
C ARG A 53 0.85 -6.00 -4.96
N LEU A 54 1.20 -4.78 -5.39
CA LEU A 54 0.49 -4.10 -6.47
C LEU A 54 0.75 -4.84 -7.79
N ASN A 55 -0.24 -4.86 -8.68
CA ASN A 55 -0.07 -5.31 -10.05
C ASN A 55 0.77 -4.32 -10.87
N GLU A 56 0.55 -3.02 -10.66
CA GLU A 56 1.32 -1.95 -11.28
C GLU A 56 1.29 -0.68 -10.39
N SER A 57 2.30 0.17 -10.52
CA SER A 57 2.32 1.52 -9.92
C SER A 57 1.78 2.56 -10.89
N GLU A 58 0.97 3.49 -10.39
CA GLU A 58 0.52 4.68 -11.11
C GLU A 58 1.39 5.93 -10.82
N VAL A 59 2.37 5.79 -9.92
CA VAL A 59 3.28 6.85 -9.49
C VAL A 59 4.75 6.49 -9.74
N GLN A 60 5.61 7.49 -9.78
CA GLN A 60 7.04 7.36 -9.95
C GLN A 60 7.81 7.93 -8.75
N VAL A 61 9.07 7.51 -8.61
CA VAL A 61 9.96 8.05 -7.57
C VAL A 61 10.07 9.57 -7.70
N ASN A 62 9.91 10.26 -6.57
CA ASN A 62 9.84 11.71 -6.41
C ASN A 62 8.51 12.39 -6.73
N ASP A 63 7.49 11.66 -7.17
CA ASP A 63 6.15 12.23 -7.32
C ASP A 63 5.59 12.70 -5.97
N TRP A 64 4.78 13.75 -6.02
CA TRP A 64 3.96 14.21 -4.91
C TRP A 64 2.56 13.67 -5.09
N VAL A 65 1.97 13.18 -4.01
CA VAL A 65 0.59 12.69 -3.96
C VAL A 65 -0.17 13.40 -2.86
N GLU A 66 -1.48 13.58 -3.05
CA GLU A 66 -2.44 13.94 -2.03
C GLU A 66 -3.15 12.70 -1.46
N ALA A 67 -3.89 12.87 -0.36
CA ALA A 67 -4.73 11.80 0.17
C ALA A 67 -5.82 11.43 -0.85
N GLY A 68 -5.93 10.15 -1.18
CA GLY A 68 -6.88 9.65 -2.19
C GLY A 68 -6.35 9.60 -3.62
N ASP A 69 -5.15 10.11 -3.89
CA ASP A 69 -4.52 9.96 -5.21
C ASP A 69 -4.16 8.50 -5.50
N ALA A 70 -4.27 8.10 -6.76
CA ALA A 70 -3.95 6.75 -7.20
C ALA A 70 -2.45 6.44 -7.01
N VAL A 71 -2.16 5.33 -6.34
CA VAL A 71 -0.80 4.82 -6.12
C VAL A 71 -0.51 3.65 -7.05
N GLY A 72 -1.51 2.83 -7.32
CA GLY A 72 -1.40 1.66 -8.18
C GLY A 72 -2.70 0.86 -8.18
N SER A 73 -2.62 -0.36 -8.70
CA SER A 73 -3.78 -1.25 -8.75
C SER A 73 -3.44 -2.65 -8.25
N LEU A 74 -4.43 -3.34 -7.71
CA LEU A 74 -4.40 -4.79 -7.51
C LEU A 74 -5.15 -5.45 -8.67
N LYS A 75 -4.76 -6.67 -9.00
CA LYS A 75 -5.43 -7.47 -10.02
C LYS A 75 -5.81 -8.82 -9.44
N GLU A 76 -7.11 -9.11 -9.42
CA GLU A 76 -7.55 -10.48 -9.18
C GLU A 76 -7.18 -11.35 -10.38
N THR A 77 -6.36 -12.36 -10.13
CA THR A 77 -6.17 -13.45 -11.07
C THR A 77 -7.19 -14.51 -10.70
N GLY A 78 -8.06 -14.92 -11.63
CA GLY A 78 -9.19 -15.83 -11.39
C GLY A 78 -8.82 -17.27 -10.98
N ASN A 79 -7.68 -17.48 -10.32
CA ASN A 79 -7.14 -18.75 -9.85
C ASN A 79 -7.42 -19.00 -8.36
N ASP A 80 -8.61 -18.59 -7.86
CA ASP A 80 -9.05 -18.80 -6.46
C ASP A 80 -8.18 -18.18 -5.35
N GLN A 81 -7.18 -17.35 -5.69
CA GLN A 81 -6.45 -16.54 -4.72
C GLN A 81 -6.89 -15.07 -4.81
N PRO A 82 -7.49 -14.51 -3.74
CA PRO A 82 -7.89 -13.12 -3.75
C PRO A 82 -6.66 -12.23 -3.93
N ALA A 83 -6.80 -11.14 -4.68
CA ALA A 83 -5.76 -10.12 -4.70
C ALA A 83 -5.67 -9.50 -3.30
N THR A 84 -4.46 -9.32 -2.78
CA THR A 84 -4.25 -8.77 -1.43
C THR A 84 -3.28 -7.62 -1.49
N LEU A 85 -3.63 -6.49 -0.89
CA LEU A 85 -2.70 -5.40 -0.65
C LEU A 85 -1.88 -5.70 0.60
N TYR A 86 -0.56 -5.64 0.49
CA TYR A 86 0.29 -5.50 1.67
C TYR A 86 0.39 -4.03 2.04
N PHE A 87 -0.13 -3.65 3.21
CA PHE A 87 -0.06 -2.28 3.70
C PHE A 87 0.73 -2.22 5.01
N ALA A 88 1.77 -1.40 5.06
CA ALA A 88 2.52 -1.17 6.29
C ALA A 88 2.78 0.32 6.48
N VAL A 89 2.78 0.76 7.75
CA VAL A 89 3.12 2.13 8.13
C VAL A 89 4.26 2.06 9.16
N LYS A 90 5.22 2.96 9.02
CA LYS A 90 6.38 3.10 9.90
C LYS A 90 6.49 4.53 10.37
N GLU A 91 6.74 4.76 11.66
CA GLU A 91 7.11 6.07 12.18
C GLU A 91 8.59 6.02 12.62
N GLY A 92 9.44 6.83 11.97
CA GLY A 92 10.88 6.83 12.24
C GLY A 92 11.57 5.48 11.92
N GLU A 93 12.24 4.87 12.90
CA GLU A 93 12.90 3.55 12.74
C GLU A 93 12.12 2.38 13.35
N GLN A 94 10.98 2.62 13.99
CA GLN A 94 10.19 1.61 14.69
C GLN A 94 8.97 1.15 13.87
N TYR A 95 8.81 -0.17 13.73
CA TYR A 95 7.59 -0.77 13.19
C TYR A 95 6.52 -0.75 14.29
N VAL A 96 5.44 0.02 14.09
CA VAL A 96 4.31 0.09 15.03
C VAL A 96 3.29 -0.97 14.64
N ASP A 97 2.70 -1.65 15.63
CA ASP A 97 1.65 -2.65 15.45
C ASP A 97 0.26 -1.98 15.51
N PRO A 98 -0.53 -1.97 14.43
CA PRO A 98 -1.85 -1.35 14.44
C PRO A 98 -2.84 -2.02 15.41
N ALA A 99 -2.60 -3.28 15.80
CA ALA A 99 -3.43 -3.99 16.77
C ALA A 99 -3.24 -3.50 18.21
N GLU A 100 -2.16 -2.75 18.50
CA GLU A 100 -1.91 -2.18 19.84
C GLU A 100 -2.57 -0.81 20.06
N VAL A 101 -3.18 -0.20 19.02
CA VAL A 101 -3.77 1.15 19.12
C VAL A 101 -5.26 1.11 19.52
N VAL A 102 -5.91 -0.05 19.54
CA VAL A 102 -7.28 -0.16 20.04
C VAL A 102 -7.28 -0.37 21.56
N ALA A 103 -7.10 0.71 22.30
CA ALA A 103 -7.66 0.77 23.65
C ALA A 103 -9.18 0.87 23.51
N LEU A 104 -9.88 -0.27 23.56
CA LEU A 104 -11.31 -0.28 23.87
C LEU A 104 -11.42 -0.01 25.37
N ASP A 105 -12.02 1.12 25.72
CA ASP A 105 -12.72 1.29 27.01
C ASP A 105 -14.12 0.67 26.88
#